data_AF-A0A0Q4KAU7-F1
#
_entry.id   AF-A0A0Q4KAU7-F1
#
_cell.length_a   1.000
_cell.length_b   1.000
_cell.length_c   1.000
_cell.angle_alpha   90.00
_cell.angle_beta   90.00
_cell.angle_gamma   90.00
#
_symmetry.space_group_name_H-M   'P 1'
#
loop_
_entity.id
_entity.type
_entity.pdbx_description
1 polymer ?
#
loop_
_entity_poly.entity_id
_entity_poly.type
_entity_poly.pdbx_seq_one_letter_code
_entity_poly.pdbx_strand_id
1 'polypeptide(L)'
;MMPAFLAAVALLAQAAPPAPPADDEIVVTGERPRDFRIVTRRDWFIGAKRCALKPPSGDPVFDASICEAYLACVPNIRTAKELEACMTPPMGLAVKAWAERRKAAMATR
;
A
#
# COMPACT_ATOMS: atom_id res chain seq x y z
N MET A 1 13.79 -9.90 70.28
CA MET A 1 12.58 -10.45 69.62
C MET A 1 12.11 -9.42 68.60
N MET A 2 12.67 -9.50 67.38
CA MET A 2 11.96 -9.84 66.14
C MET A 2 10.87 -8.84 65.73
N PRO A 3 11.21 -7.87 64.86
CA PRO A 3 10.30 -7.43 63.81
C PRO A 3 11.00 -7.40 62.45
N ALA A 4 11.86 -8.39 62.14
CA ALA A 4 12.49 -8.48 60.82
C ALA A 4 11.72 -9.42 59.86
N PHE A 5 10.75 -10.19 60.36
CA PHE A 5 10.08 -11.23 59.58
C PHE A 5 8.81 -10.78 58.84
N LEU A 6 8.32 -9.56 59.07
CA LEU A 6 7.07 -9.08 58.46
C LEU A 6 7.25 -8.35 57.12
N ALA A 7 8.48 -8.03 56.72
CA ALA A 7 8.74 -7.33 55.46
C ALA A 7 8.84 -8.26 54.23
N ALA A 8 8.94 -9.58 54.42
CA ALA A 8 9.21 -10.52 53.33
C ALA A 8 7.96 -10.96 52.54
N VAL A 9 6.75 -10.73 53.06
CA VAL A 9 5.49 -11.22 52.45
C VAL A 9 4.93 -10.25 51.38
N ALA A 10 5.31 -8.97 51.40
CA ALA A 10 4.75 -7.98 50.48
C ALA A 10 5.31 -8.05 49.04
N LEU A 11 6.44 -8.73 48.81
CA LEU A 11 7.03 -8.82 47.46
C LEU A 11 6.48 -9.96 46.58
N LEU A 12 5.74 -10.92 47.14
CA LEU A 12 5.17 -12.03 46.36
C LEU A 12 3.82 -11.70 45.70
N ALA A 13 3.28 -10.51 45.94
CA ALA A 13 2.04 -10.03 45.33
C ALA A 13 2.29 -9.16 44.08
N GLN A 14 3.40 -9.38 43.36
CA GLN A 14 3.55 -8.80 42.03
C GLN A 14 2.55 -9.52 41.11
N ALA A 15 1.39 -8.88 40.94
CA ALA A 15 0.36 -9.29 40.00
C ALA A 15 1.05 -9.59 38.66
N ALA A 16 0.80 -10.79 38.14
CA ALA A 16 1.26 -11.17 36.82
C ALA A 16 0.89 -10.05 35.83
N PRO A 17 1.81 -9.59 34.97
CA PRO A 17 1.51 -8.56 34.01
C PRO A 17 0.25 -8.98 33.24
N PRO A 18 -0.74 -8.06 33.08
CA PRO A 18 -1.97 -8.40 32.38
C PRO A 18 -1.61 -8.98 31.01
N ALA A 19 -2.24 -10.11 30.67
CA ALA A 19 -2.04 -10.75 29.39
C ALA A 19 -2.21 -9.71 28.27
N PRO A 20 -1.32 -9.69 27.26
CA PRO A 20 -1.48 -8.78 26.14
C PRO A 20 -2.87 -8.99 25.54
N PRO A 21 -3.60 -7.91 25.20
CA PRO A 21 -4.90 -8.03 24.56
C PRO A 21 -4.75 -8.94 23.33
N ALA A 22 -5.64 -9.92 23.18
CA ALA A 22 -5.68 -10.78 22.01
C ALA A 22 -5.69 -9.88 20.78
N ASP A 23 -4.78 -10.12 19.84
CA ASP A 23 -4.56 -9.31 18.64
C ASP A 23 -5.90 -8.93 18.00
N ASP A 24 -6.39 -7.73 18.31
CA ASP A 24 -7.48 -7.13 17.57
C ASP A 24 -6.98 -7.05 16.15
N GLU A 25 -7.53 -7.87 15.26
CA GLU A 25 -7.20 -7.88 13.86
C GLU A 25 -7.40 -6.45 13.33
N ILE A 26 -6.31 -5.70 13.20
CA ILE A 26 -6.34 -4.36 12.64
C ILE A 26 -6.60 -4.53 11.16
N VAL A 27 -7.88 -4.63 10.78
CA VAL A 27 -8.32 -4.59 9.38
C VAL A 27 -8.08 -3.16 8.88
N VAL A 28 -6.88 -2.91 8.38
CA VAL A 28 -6.58 -1.68 7.64
C VAL A 28 -7.36 -1.77 6.33
N THR A 29 -8.55 -1.16 6.31
CA THR A 29 -9.27 -0.92 5.07
C THR A 29 -8.45 0.10 4.29
N GLY A 30 -7.61 -0.38 3.36
CA GLY A 30 -6.80 0.50 2.54
C GLY A 30 -7.70 1.53 1.84
N GLU A 31 -7.37 2.82 1.98
CA GLU A 31 -8.11 3.86 1.26
C GLU A 31 -8.07 3.53 -0.24
N ARG A 32 -9.25 3.33 -0.83
CA ARG A 32 -9.38 3.20 -2.28
C ARG A 32 -8.81 4.48 -2.89
N PRO A 33 -7.81 4.41 -3.78
CA PRO A 33 -7.25 5.62 -4.36
C PRO A 33 -8.37 6.41 -5.05
N ARG A 34 -8.63 7.62 -4.55
CA ARG A 34 -9.65 8.54 -5.07
C ARG A 34 -9.26 8.96 -6.48
N ASP A 35 -10.18 8.79 -7.43
CA ASP A 35 -10.19 9.35 -8.80
C ASP A 35 -8.82 9.72 -9.37
N PHE A 36 -7.94 8.72 -9.58
CA PHE A 36 -6.74 8.97 -10.35
C PHE A 36 -7.11 9.03 -11.84
N ARG A 37 -6.56 10.03 -12.52
CA ARG A 37 -6.72 10.22 -13.97
C ARG A 37 -5.40 9.93 -14.65
N ILE A 38 -5.47 9.18 -15.75
CA ILE A 38 -4.33 9.00 -16.64
C ILE A 38 -4.38 10.12 -17.67
N VAL A 39 -3.37 10.99 -17.65
CA VAL A 39 -3.22 12.07 -18.61
C VAL A 39 -2.13 11.70 -19.60
N THR A 40 -2.46 11.67 -20.88
CA THR A 40 -1.46 11.50 -21.94
C THR A 40 -1.21 12.83 -22.66
N ARG A 41 0.06 13.16 -22.87
CA ARG A 41 0.48 14.32 -23.66
C ARG A 41 1.45 13.84 -24.72
N ARG A 42 1.20 14.20 -25.98
CA ARG A 42 2.18 13.96 -27.04
C ARG A 42 3.37 14.89 -26.83
N ASP A 43 4.55 14.32 -26.72
CA ASP A 43 5.79 15.07 -26.71
C ASP A 43 6.25 15.26 -28.15
N TRP A 44 6.20 16.51 -28.61
CA TRP A 44 6.56 16.87 -29.98
C TRP A 44 8.08 16.81 -30.22
N PHE A 45 8.90 16.85 -29.16
CA PHE A 45 10.35 16.85 -29.28
C PHE A 45 10.92 15.45 -29.54
N ILE A 46 10.31 14.41 -28.93
CA ILE A 46 10.74 13.01 -29.04
C ILE A 46 9.72 12.12 -29.77
N GLY A 47 8.61 12.68 -30.24
CA GLY A 47 7.54 11.95 -30.94
C GLY A 47 6.74 10.95 -30.09
N ALA A 48 7.09 10.78 -28.81
CA ALA A 48 6.49 9.80 -27.91
C ALA A 48 5.23 10.34 -27.17
N LYS A 49 4.31 9.44 -26.79
CA LYS A 49 3.22 9.79 -25.86
C LYS A 49 3.75 9.74 -24.43
N ARG A 50 3.89 10.89 -23.77
CA ARG A 50 4.10 10.91 -22.31
C ARG A 50 2.77 10.56 -21.63
N CYS A 51 2.85 9.71 -20.61
CA CYS A 51 1.73 9.38 -19.73
C CYS A 51 2.08 9.77 -18.30
N ALA A 52 1.10 10.28 -17.56
CA ALA A 52 1.24 10.59 -16.13
C ALA A 52 -0.06 10.31 -15.38
N LEU A 53 0.06 9.80 -14.15
CA LEU A 53 -1.05 9.69 -13.21
C LEU A 53 -1.25 11.02 -12.46
N LYS A 54 -2.50 11.44 -12.29
CA LYS A 54 -2.87 12.63 -11.52
C LYS A 54 -4.05 12.33 -10.57
N PRO A 55 -3.89 12.53 -9.24
CA PRO A 55 -2.62 12.81 -8.55
C PRO A 55 -1.63 11.63 -8.70
N PRO A 56 -0.31 11.86 -8.59
CA PRO A 56 0.67 10.76 -8.56
C PRO A 56 0.45 9.90 -7.31
N SER A 57 0.76 8.60 -7.39
CA SER A 57 0.56 7.68 -6.25
C SER A 57 1.59 7.86 -5.13
N GLY A 58 2.66 8.62 -5.39
CA GLY A 58 3.84 8.71 -4.53
C GLY A 58 4.83 7.57 -4.72
N ASP A 59 4.56 6.62 -5.63
CA ASP A 59 5.52 5.60 -6.07
C ASP A 59 5.73 5.72 -7.60
N PRO A 60 6.91 6.20 -8.05
CA PRO A 60 7.17 6.41 -9.47
C PRO A 60 7.22 5.10 -10.27
N VAL A 61 7.57 3.96 -9.65
CA VAL A 61 7.58 2.65 -10.29
C VAL A 61 6.15 2.18 -10.52
N PHE A 62 5.27 2.39 -9.54
CA PHE A 62 3.84 2.14 -9.70
C PHE A 62 3.27 3.01 -10.82
N ASP A 63 3.47 4.33 -10.77
CA ASP A 63 2.94 5.25 -11.78
C ASP A 63 3.40 4.90 -13.21
N ALA A 64 4.68 4.55 -13.38
CA ALA A 64 5.24 4.11 -14.66
C ALA A 64 4.57 2.82 -15.17
N SER A 65 4.41 1.81 -14.31
CA SER A 65 3.80 0.53 -14.69
C SER A 65 2.34 0.67 -15.16
N ILE A 66 1.59 1.57 -14.54
CA ILE A 66 0.21 1.86 -14.93
C ILE A 66 0.18 2.56 -16.29
N CYS A 67 1.10 3.50 -16.51
CA CYS A 67 1.22 4.21 -17.76
C CYS A 67 1.64 3.31 -18.92
N GLU A 68 2.57 2.39 -18.70
CA GLU A 68 2.99 1.41 -19.70
C GLU A 68 1.82 0.51 -20.10
N ALA A 69 1.10 -0.05 -19.12
CA ALA A 69 -0.08 -0.87 -19.36
C ALA A 69 -1.16 -0.09 -20.14
N TYR A 70 -1.41 1.15 -19.76
CA TYR A 70 -2.38 2.00 -20.46
C TYR A 70 -1.99 2.25 -21.92
N LEU A 71 -0.73 2.59 -22.18
CA LEU A 71 -0.23 2.83 -23.54
C LEU A 71 -0.23 1.56 -24.40
N ALA A 72 -0.09 0.38 -23.80
CA ALA A 72 -0.22 -0.90 -24.48
C ALA A 72 -1.69 -1.26 -24.80
N CYS A 73 -2.62 -0.93 -23.91
CA CYS A 73 -4.05 -1.22 -24.09
C CYS A 73 -4.69 -0.31 -25.14
N VAL A 74 -4.55 1.02 -25.01
CA VAL A 74 -5.31 2.02 -25.80
C VAL A 74 -5.34 1.80 -27.32
N PRO A 75 -4.25 1.37 -28.00
CA PRO A 75 -4.26 1.20 -29.47
C PRO A 75 -5.31 0.21 -29.98
N ASN A 76 -5.71 -0.77 -29.18
CA ASN A 76 -6.53 -1.91 -29.61
C ASN A 76 -7.96 -1.90 -29.04
N ILE A 77 -8.35 -0.81 -28.39
CA ILE A 77 -9.54 -0.74 -27.54
C ILE A 77 -10.50 0.32 -28.08
N ARG A 78 -11.80 0.01 -28.09
CA ARG A 78 -12.87 0.91 -28.56
C ARG A 78 -13.87 1.27 -27.48
N THR A 79 -13.97 0.48 -26.42
CA THR A 79 -14.92 0.73 -25.33
C THR A 79 -14.26 0.82 -23.96
N ALA A 80 -14.93 1.48 -23.01
CA ALA A 80 -14.45 1.54 -21.63
C ALA A 80 -14.36 0.15 -20.97
N LYS A 81 -15.28 -0.76 -21.29
CA LYS A 81 -15.28 -2.13 -20.77
C LYS A 81 -14.09 -2.93 -21.28
N GLU A 82 -13.74 -2.78 -22.55
CA GLU A 82 -12.52 -3.37 -23.11
C GLU A 82 -11.28 -2.79 -22.43
N LEU A 83 -11.24 -1.47 -22.21
CA LEU A 83 -10.11 -0.83 -21.51
C LEU A 83 -9.94 -1.39 -20.11
N GLU A 84 -11.04 -1.50 -19.36
CA GLU A 84 -11.05 -2.09 -18.02
C GLU A 84 -10.56 -3.54 -18.05
N ALA A 85 -11.05 -4.36 -18.98
CA ALA A 85 -10.61 -5.75 -19.13
C ALA A 85 -9.11 -5.87 -19.45
N CYS A 86 -8.59 -4.99 -20.31
CA CYS A 86 -7.16 -4.96 -20.64
C CYS A 86 -6.29 -4.48 -19.46
N MET A 87 -6.77 -3.49 -18.71
CA MET A 87 -6.03 -2.91 -17.58
C MET A 87 -6.09 -3.76 -16.31
N THR A 88 -7.13 -4.59 -16.13
CA THR A 88 -7.35 -5.34 -14.88
C THR A 88 -6.17 -6.25 -14.51
N PRO A 89 -5.63 -7.10 -15.41
CA PRO A 89 -4.48 -7.94 -15.09
C PRO A 89 -3.21 -7.14 -14.69
N PRO A 90 -2.70 -6.18 -15.50
CA PRO A 90 -1.50 -5.43 -15.13
C PRO A 90 -1.71 -4.55 -13.90
N MET A 91 -2.91 -3.99 -13.71
CA MET A 91 -3.24 -3.23 -12.49
C MET A 91 -3.15 -4.10 -11.23
N GLY A 92 -3.69 -5.32 -11.27
CA GLY A 92 -3.61 -6.25 -10.13
C GLY A 92 -2.16 -6.60 -9.76
N LEU A 93 -1.29 -6.80 -10.76
CA LEU A 93 0.14 -7.04 -10.54
C LEU A 93 0.85 -5.80 -9.98
N ALA A 94 0.58 -4.63 -10.55
CA ALA A 94 1.16 -3.36 -10.10
C ALA A 94 0.80 -3.04 -8.65
N VAL A 95 -0.48 -3.24 -8.27
CA VAL A 95 -0.97 -3.00 -6.90
C VAL A 95 -0.30 -3.95 -5.90
N LYS A 96 -0.17 -5.24 -6.24
CA LYS A 96 0.53 -6.19 -5.38
C LYS A 96 1.99 -5.78 -5.18
N ALA A 97 2.70 -5.47 -6.26
CA ALA A 97 4.10 -5.06 -6.19
C ALA A 97 4.28 -3.77 -5.38
N TRP A 98 3.38 -2.80 -5.54
CA TRP A 98 3.36 -1.56 -4.75
C TRP A 98 3.14 -1.83 -3.26
N ALA A 99 2.18 -2.69 -2.93
CA ALA A 99 1.90 -3.05 -1.54
C ALA A 99 3.12 -3.68 -0.86
N GLU A 100 3.80 -4.60 -1.54
CA GLU A 100 5.02 -5.23 -1.01
C GLU A 100 6.16 -4.22 -0.81
N ARG A 101 6.38 -3.29 -1.75
CA ARG A 101 7.38 -2.22 -1.59
C ARG A 101 7.06 -1.31 -0.41
N ARG A 102 5.80 -0.94 -0.23
CA ARG A 102 5.37 -0.11 0.91
C ARG A 102 5.57 -0.82 2.24
N LYS A 103 5.22 -2.11 2.33
CA LYS A 103 5.47 -2.93 3.53
C LYS A 103 6.96 -2.96 3.87
N ALA A 104 7.82 -3.24 2.87
CA ALA A 104 9.27 -3.26 3.07
C ALA A 104 9.82 -1.90 3.54
N ALA A 105 9.32 -0.78 2.99
CA ALA A 105 9.72 0.56 3.40
C ALA A 105 9.26 0.95 4.81
N MET A 106 8.16 0.37 5.31
CA MET A 106 7.69 0.58 6.69
C MET A 106 8.47 -0.28 7.68
N ALA A 107 8.83 -1.51 7.32
CA ALA A 107 9.58 -2.42 8.18
C ALA A 107 11.05 -2.00 8.44
N THR A 108 11.55 -1.03 7.66
CA THR A 108 12.92 -0.49 7.76
C THR A 108 12.99 0.83 8.52
N ARG A 109 11.86 1.35 9.01
CA ARG A 109 11.76 2.51 9.89
C ARG A 109 11.57 2.09 11.33
#